data_AF-A0A5C7SRF8-F1
#
_entry.id   AF-A0A5C7SRF8-F1
#
_cell.length_a   1.000
_cell.length_b   1.000
_cell.length_c   1.000
_cell.angle_alpha   90.00
_cell.angle_beta   90.00
_cell.angle_gamma   90.00
#
_symmetry.space_group_name_H-M   'P 1'
#
loop_
_entity.id
_entity.type
_entity.pdbx_description
1 polymer ?
#
loop_
_entity_poly.entity_id
_entity_poly.type
_entity_poly.pdbx_seq_one_letter_code
_entity_poly.pdbx_strand_id
1 'polypeptide(L)'
;MSVQRYLLGITIWILVSTASADEYYEFISIRCMPQLQAIRLDSVGIWNVGDWIWPSVPAQENRKTWAWDSWQRHERALKTLEVEHGLHVFGQQYGRQLEAPIICLLPHFRVSIGAARIEREYMDEDIRVAYRGRAEIQITALDGSPVFSQTLDEADDFQAAEASYGLVLSHCKKVSESPDGPVIKDCSEQLIKVQSSQ
;
A
#
# COMPACT_ATOMS: atom_id res chain seq x y z
N MET A 1 12.25 61.44 -33.45
CA MET A 1 10.94 60.78 -33.24
C MET A 1 11.11 59.35 -33.72
N SER A 2 11.43 58.42 -32.81
CA SER A 2 10.53 57.73 -31.87
C SER A 2 10.04 56.42 -32.50
N VAL A 3 10.68 55.30 -32.13
CA VAL A 3 10.09 54.14 -31.41
C VAL A 3 9.09 53.39 -32.32
N GLN A 4 9.29 52.11 -32.69
CA GLN A 4 9.11 51.00 -31.77
C GLN A 4 9.47 49.66 -32.46
N ARG A 5 10.44 48.93 -31.89
CA ARG A 5 10.58 47.48 -32.03
C ARG A 5 9.48 46.85 -31.17
N TYR A 6 8.64 45.92 -31.65
CA TYR A 6 8.00 44.86 -30.85
C TYR A 6 7.32 43.83 -31.76
N LEU A 7 7.17 42.62 -31.21
CA LEU A 7 6.60 41.37 -31.76
C LEU A 7 7.67 40.50 -32.47
N LEU A 8 8.36 39.53 -31.84
CA LEU A 8 8.05 38.70 -30.67
C LEU A 8 6.66 38.04 -30.76
N GLY A 9 6.55 37.07 -31.65
CA GLY A 9 5.67 35.90 -31.49
C GLY A 9 6.54 34.69 -31.83
N ILE A 10 7.15 33.99 -30.87
CA ILE A 10 6.51 33.05 -29.94
C ILE A 10 5.49 32.17 -30.65
N THR A 11 6.01 31.21 -31.41
CA THR A 11 5.32 29.94 -31.66
C THR A 11 6.19 28.83 -31.06
N ILE A 12 6.29 28.83 -29.73
CA ILE A 12 6.60 27.63 -28.96
C ILE A 12 5.25 26.92 -28.85
N TRP A 13 4.91 26.11 -29.85
CA TRP A 13 3.77 25.20 -29.76
C TRP A 13 4.17 24.05 -28.83
N ILE A 14 3.87 24.26 -27.55
CA ILE A 14 3.27 23.29 -26.63
C ILE A 14 3.73 21.85 -26.88
N LEU A 15 4.99 21.58 -26.55
CA LEU A 15 5.35 20.33 -25.90
C LEU A 15 5.16 20.53 -24.41
N VAL A 16 4.84 19.45 -23.70
CA VAL A 16 4.68 19.38 -22.24
C VAL A 16 3.27 19.73 -21.75
N SER A 17 2.41 18.73 -21.71
CA SER A 17 1.47 18.52 -20.60
C SER A 17 1.05 17.03 -20.51
N THR A 18 1.98 16.10 -20.72
CA THR A 18 1.96 14.89 -19.88
C THR A 18 2.86 15.25 -18.71
N ALA A 19 2.31 16.02 -17.77
CA ALA A 19 2.82 15.93 -16.42
C ALA A 19 2.48 14.49 -16.00
N SER A 20 3.40 13.56 -16.30
CA SER A 20 3.48 12.32 -15.55
C SER A 20 3.70 12.81 -14.12
N ALA A 21 2.61 12.88 -13.36
CA ALA A 21 2.75 13.08 -11.94
C ALA A 21 3.65 11.91 -11.50
N ASP A 22 4.83 12.25 -10.99
CA ASP A 22 5.78 11.31 -10.39
C ASP A 22 5.10 10.77 -9.11
N GLU A 23 4.06 9.96 -9.30
CA GLU A 23 3.26 9.40 -8.23
C GLU A 23 3.96 8.15 -7.73
N TYR A 24 4.50 8.27 -6.52
CA TYR A 24 5.00 7.15 -5.75
C TYR A 24 3.82 6.46 -5.06
N TYR A 25 3.69 5.16 -5.31
CA TYR A 25 2.79 4.29 -4.59
C TYR A 25 3.59 3.34 -3.73
N GLU A 26 3.16 3.18 -2.48
CA GLU A 26 3.71 2.15 -1.64
C GLU A 26 2.77 0.95 -1.50
N PHE A 27 3.29 -0.22 -1.79
CA PHE A 27 2.60 -1.48 -1.64
C PHE A 27 3.22 -2.31 -0.53
N ILE A 28 2.42 -3.15 0.10
CA ILE A 28 2.88 -4.27 0.90
C ILE A 28 2.71 -5.53 0.06
N SER A 29 3.81 -6.18 -0.31
CA SER A 29 3.80 -7.51 -0.92
C SER A 29 3.58 -8.54 0.18
N ILE A 30 2.46 -9.26 0.13
CA ILE A 30 2.11 -10.26 1.15
C ILE A 30 2.30 -11.66 0.58
N ARG A 31 3.18 -12.45 1.20
CA ARG A 31 3.48 -13.83 0.80
C ARG A 31 3.29 -14.78 1.96
N CYS A 32 2.22 -15.58 1.92
CA CYS A 32 2.11 -16.78 2.74
C CYS A 32 2.97 -17.89 2.10
N MET A 33 3.92 -18.47 2.83
CA MET A 33 4.86 -19.48 2.35
C MET A 33 4.71 -20.78 3.18
N PRO A 34 3.69 -21.62 2.90
CA PRO A 34 3.42 -22.82 3.71
C PRO A 34 4.59 -23.80 3.76
N GLN A 35 5.36 -23.92 2.66
CA GLN A 35 6.52 -24.85 2.63
C GLN A 35 7.63 -24.43 3.57
N LEU A 36 7.72 -23.13 3.86
CA LEU A 36 8.70 -22.54 4.79
C LEU A 36 8.08 -22.27 6.16
N GLN A 37 6.81 -22.62 6.37
CA GLN A 37 6.03 -22.30 7.58
C GLN A 37 6.19 -20.82 7.96
N ALA A 38 6.13 -19.95 6.96
CA ALA A 38 6.45 -18.55 7.13
C ALA A 38 5.48 -17.65 6.37
N ILE A 39 5.40 -16.40 6.82
CA ILE A 39 4.78 -15.28 6.13
C ILE A 39 5.81 -14.17 6.01
N ARG A 40 5.81 -13.50 4.86
CA ARG A 40 6.66 -12.34 4.60
C ARG A 40 5.85 -11.21 4.00
N LEU A 41 6.03 -10.02 4.56
CA LEU A 41 5.48 -8.75 4.16
C LEU A 41 6.66 -7.85 3.81
N ASP A 42 6.76 -7.44 2.55
CA ASP A 42 7.80 -6.52 2.10
C ASP A 42 7.15 -5.24 1.60
N SER A 43 7.67 -4.08 2.02
CA SER A 43 7.34 -2.81 1.40
C SER A 43 7.95 -2.74 -0.01
N VAL A 44 7.12 -2.33 -0.97
CA VAL A 44 7.47 -2.19 -2.38
C VAL A 44 7.00 -0.82 -2.86
N GLY A 45 7.95 0.09 -3.07
CA GLY A 45 7.70 1.39 -3.68
C GLY A 45 7.72 1.30 -5.20
N ILE A 46 6.71 1.85 -5.87
CA ILE A 46 6.65 1.92 -7.34
C ILE A 46 6.31 3.34 -7.76
N TRP A 47 7.17 3.91 -8.61
CA TRP A 47 6.96 5.22 -9.23
C TRP A 47 6.17 5.09 -10.54
N ASN A 48 5.48 6.17 -10.93
CA ASN A 48 4.88 6.32 -12.26
C ASN A 48 3.79 5.29 -12.60
N VAL A 49 3.07 4.82 -11.59
CA VAL A 49 1.90 3.95 -11.77
C VAL A 49 0.60 4.74 -11.92
N GLY A 50 0.66 6.07 -11.93
CA GLY A 50 -0.47 6.97 -12.06
C GLY A 50 -1.37 6.59 -13.24
N ASP A 51 -0.83 6.41 -14.44
CA ASP A 51 -1.62 6.02 -15.62
C ASP A 51 -2.24 4.61 -15.54
N TRP A 52 -1.69 3.73 -14.69
CA TRP A 52 -2.21 2.38 -14.47
C TRP A 52 -3.34 2.37 -13.45
N ILE A 53 -3.37 3.36 -12.56
CA ILE A 53 -4.20 3.36 -11.35
C ILE A 53 -5.22 4.52 -11.38
N TRP A 54 -4.96 5.60 -12.11
CA TRP A 54 -5.82 6.76 -12.28
C TRP A 54 -6.10 7.05 -13.75
N PRO A 55 -7.37 7.19 -14.14
CA PRO A 55 -7.72 7.67 -15.47
C PRO A 55 -7.52 9.19 -15.57
N SER A 56 -7.16 9.67 -16.76
CA SER A 56 -7.11 11.10 -17.07
C SER A 56 -8.47 11.79 -16.90
N VAL A 57 -8.48 13.05 -16.46
CA VAL A 57 -9.68 13.90 -16.36
C VAL A 57 -10.14 14.32 -17.78
N PRO A 58 -11.35 13.95 -18.24
CA PRO A 58 -11.89 14.43 -19.50
C PRO A 58 -12.34 15.88 -19.38
N ALA A 59 -12.17 16.64 -20.46
CA ALA A 59 -12.43 18.07 -20.47
C ALA A 59 -13.93 18.46 -20.40
N GLN A 60 -14.88 17.53 -20.58
CA GLN A 60 -16.30 17.85 -20.78
C GLN A 60 -17.29 16.75 -20.31
N GLU A 61 -17.02 16.04 -19.22
CA GLU A 61 -18.02 15.15 -18.60
C GLU A 61 -18.62 15.78 -17.33
N ASN A 62 -19.81 15.33 -16.94
CA ASN A 62 -20.35 15.62 -15.61
C ASN A 62 -19.34 15.17 -14.56
N ARG A 63 -18.71 16.13 -13.89
CA ARG A 63 -17.57 15.93 -13.00
C ARG A 63 -17.88 14.92 -11.89
N LYS A 64 -19.12 14.84 -11.42
CA LYS A 64 -19.58 13.87 -10.42
C LYS A 64 -19.57 12.44 -10.91
N THR A 65 -20.18 12.20 -12.07
CA THR A 65 -20.22 10.88 -12.70
C THR A 65 -18.81 10.42 -13.02
N TRP A 66 -17.99 11.31 -13.58
CA TRP A 66 -16.60 11.00 -13.86
C TRP A 66 -15.80 10.69 -12.59
N ALA A 67 -15.95 11.46 -11.51
CA ALA A 67 -15.21 11.26 -10.27
C ALA A 67 -15.52 9.87 -9.67
N TRP A 68 -16.80 9.48 -9.62
CA TRP A 68 -17.18 8.16 -9.15
C TRP A 68 -16.64 7.04 -10.05
N ASP A 69 -16.81 7.14 -11.36
CA ASP A 69 -16.29 6.17 -12.31
C ASP A 69 -14.75 6.07 -12.25
N SER A 70 -14.08 7.19 -12.01
CA SER A 70 -12.64 7.27 -11.82
C SER A 70 -12.20 6.46 -10.60
N TRP A 71 -12.85 6.68 -9.45
CA TRP A 71 -12.58 5.91 -8.24
C TRP A 71 -12.83 4.41 -8.43
N GLN A 72 -13.91 4.03 -9.12
CA GLN A 72 -14.21 2.62 -9.38
C GLN A 72 -13.16 1.95 -10.28
N ARG A 73 -12.65 2.65 -11.31
CA ARG A 73 -11.55 2.16 -12.16
C ARG A 73 -10.26 2.00 -11.35
N HIS A 74 -9.97 2.98 -10.51
CA HIS A 74 -8.85 2.97 -9.58
C HIS A 74 -8.90 1.75 -8.63
N GLU A 75 -10.03 1.51 -7.95
CA GLU A 75 -10.18 0.35 -7.08
C GLU A 75 -10.04 -0.98 -7.84
N ARG A 76 -10.49 -1.03 -9.09
CA ARG A 76 -10.34 -2.22 -9.95
C ARG A 76 -8.88 -2.47 -10.30
N ALA A 77 -8.11 -1.43 -10.63
CA ALA A 77 -6.69 -1.55 -10.91
C ALA A 77 -5.93 -2.06 -9.67
N LEU A 78 -6.20 -1.48 -8.49
CA LEU A 78 -5.62 -1.96 -7.24
C LEU A 78 -6.01 -3.41 -6.92
N LYS A 79 -7.27 -3.79 -7.16
CA LYS A 79 -7.71 -5.18 -7.00
C LYS A 79 -6.94 -6.14 -7.91
N THR A 80 -6.66 -5.74 -9.15
CA THR A 80 -5.85 -6.56 -10.07
C THR A 80 -4.43 -6.74 -9.54
N LEU A 81 -3.76 -5.67 -9.10
CA LEU A 81 -2.42 -5.75 -8.50
C LEU A 81 -2.38 -6.67 -7.26
N GLU A 82 -3.43 -6.61 -6.44
CA GLU A 82 -3.55 -7.48 -5.27
C GLU A 82 -3.73 -8.96 -5.65
N VAL A 83 -4.57 -9.27 -6.63
CA VAL A 83 -4.87 -10.65 -7.02
C VAL A 83 -3.72 -11.27 -7.81
N GLU A 84 -3.12 -10.52 -8.74
CA GLU A 84 -2.13 -11.05 -9.67
C GLU A 84 -0.70 -10.99 -9.13
N HIS A 85 -0.42 -10.02 -8.25
CA HIS A 85 0.94 -9.77 -7.76
C HIS A 85 1.07 -9.78 -6.23
N GLY A 86 -0.03 -9.91 -5.49
CA GLY A 86 -0.02 -9.86 -4.02
C GLY A 86 0.41 -8.50 -3.48
N LEU A 87 0.23 -7.42 -4.25
CA LEU A 87 0.62 -6.06 -3.90
C LEU A 87 -0.57 -5.30 -3.33
N HIS A 88 -0.54 -5.00 -2.03
CA HIS A 88 -1.67 -4.39 -1.33
C HIS A 88 -1.36 -2.96 -0.88
N VAL A 89 -2.30 -2.05 -1.06
CA VAL A 89 -2.20 -0.67 -0.56
C VAL A 89 -2.84 -0.57 0.81
N PHE A 90 -2.08 -0.08 1.79
CA PHE A 90 -2.51 0.21 3.16
C PHE A 90 -2.09 1.62 3.55
N GLY A 91 -2.87 2.27 4.43
CA GLY A 91 -2.53 3.56 5.03
C GLY A 91 -2.58 4.78 4.10
N GLN A 92 -2.67 4.56 2.79
CA GLN A 92 -2.73 5.63 1.79
C GLN A 92 -4.18 5.99 1.46
N GLN A 93 -4.46 7.30 1.33
CA GLN A 93 -5.81 7.84 1.08
C GLN A 93 -6.42 7.43 -0.28
N TYR A 94 -5.61 6.80 -1.11
CA TYR A 94 -5.94 6.24 -2.40
C TYR A 94 -5.83 4.71 -2.41
N GLY A 95 -5.95 4.05 -1.26
CA GLY A 95 -6.11 2.58 -1.23
C GLY A 95 -7.54 2.15 -1.58
N ARG A 96 -7.74 0.85 -1.76
CA ARG A 96 -9.11 0.25 -1.79
C ARG A 96 -9.48 -0.35 -0.44
N GLN A 97 -10.76 -0.39 -0.13
CA GLN A 97 -11.25 -1.13 1.04
C GLN A 97 -11.20 -2.66 0.82
N LEU A 98 -10.92 -3.42 1.88
CA LEU A 98 -11.21 -4.86 1.96
C LEU A 98 -12.35 -5.12 2.94
N GLU A 99 -13.19 -6.10 2.63
CA GLU A 99 -14.25 -6.55 3.53
C GLU A 99 -13.75 -7.50 4.63
N ALA A 100 -12.64 -8.22 4.37
CA ALA A 100 -12.09 -9.21 5.27
C ALA A 100 -10.55 -9.07 5.40
N PRO A 101 -9.98 -9.42 6.57
CA PRO A 101 -8.54 -9.49 6.73
C PRO A 101 -7.92 -10.60 5.88
N ILE A 102 -6.66 -10.40 5.49
CA ILE A 102 -5.87 -11.41 4.79
C ILE A 102 -5.36 -12.42 5.82
N ILE A 103 -5.59 -13.71 5.58
CA ILE A 103 -5.26 -14.77 6.54
C ILE A 103 -4.17 -15.67 5.96
N CYS A 104 -3.07 -15.83 6.71
CA CYS A 104 -2.07 -16.87 6.47
C CYS A 104 -2.08 -17.85 7.66
N LEU A 105 -2.10 -19.14 7.37
CA LEU A 105 -2.03 -20.19 8.38
C LEU A 105 -0.60 -20.75 8.45
N LEU A 106 -0.06 -20.79 9.67
CA LEU A 106 1.13 -21.52 10.05
C LEU A 106 0.69 -22.78 10.83
N PRO A 107 1.55 -23.80 11.00
CA PRO A 107 1.17 -25.04 11.67
C PRO A 107 0.53 -24.86 13.05
N HIS A 108 1.01 -23.93 13.86
CA HIS A 108 0.48 -23.67 15.20
C HIS A 108 -0.08 -22.25 15.40
N PHE A 109 -0.04 -21.41 14.36
CA PHE A 109 -0.47 -20.02 14.44
C PHE A 109 -1.35 -19.59 13.28
N ARG A 110 -2.22 -18.63 13.54
CA ARG A 110 -2.99 -17.90 12.53
C ARG A 110 -2.50 -16.47 12.49
N VAL A 111 -2.05 -16.04 11.32
CA VAL A 111 -1.65 -14.64 11.06
C VAL A 111 -2.78 -13.96 10.29
N SER A 112 -3.26 -12.85 10.82
CA SER A 112 -4.32 -12.02 10.25
C SER A 112 -3.76 -10.63 9.98
N ILE A 113 -3.92 -10.15 8.74
CA ILE A 113 -3.52 -8.81 8.32
C ILE A 113 -4.80 -8.04 8.00
N GLY A 114 -5.18 -7.16 8.92
CA GLY A 114 -6.35 -6.30 8.81
C GLY A 114 -5.99 -4.83 8.64
N ALA A 115 -7.01 -3.99 8.58
CA ALA A 115 -6.87 -2.54 8.70
C ALA A 115 -8.23 -1.93 9.07
N ALA A 116 -8.21 -0.79 9.75
CA ALA A 116 -9.42 0.00 9.96
C ALA A 116 -9.97 0.52 8.62
N ARG A 117 -11.30 0.58 8.49
CA ARG A 117 -11.96 1.29 7.39
C ARG A 117 -11.89 2.79 7.64
N ILE A 118 -11.41 3.55 6.66
CA ILE A 118 -11.41 5.01 6.70
C ILE A 118 -12.27 5.52 5.56
N GLU A 119 -13.13 6.49 5.85
CA GLU A 119 -13.97 7.15 4.85
C GLU A 119 -13.56 8.61 4.69
N ARG A 120 -13.49 9.08 3.45
CA ARG A 120 -13.17 10.47 3.14
C ARG A 120 -14.04 11.03 2.02
N GLU A 121 -14.07 12.35 1.95
CA GLU A 121 -14.58 13.05 0.78
C GLU A 121 -13.60 12.93 -0.39
N TYR A 122 -14.15 12.78 -1.59
CA TYR A 122 -13.40 12.69 -2.84
C TYR A 122 -13.86 13.77 -3.81
N MET A 123 -12.92 14.68 -4.15
CA MET A 123 -13.06 15.76 -5.13
C MET A 123 -14.17 16.81 -4.86
N ASP A 124 -14.54 17.03 -3.60
CA ASP A 124 -15.50 18.08 -3.16
C ASP A 124 -16.91 17.95 -3.78
N GLU A 125 -17.36 16.72 -4.05
CA GLU A 125 -18.56 16.41 -4.85
C GLU A 125 -19.69 15.70 -4.06
N ASP A 126 -19.67 15.76 -2.73
CA ASP A 126 -20.47 14.90 -1.83
C ASP A 126 -20.23 13.39 -2.04
N ILE A 127 -19.13 13.02 -2.72
CA ILE A 127 -18.76 11.63 -2.92
C ILE A 127 -17.92 11.19 -1.73
N ARG A 128 -18.38 10.14 -1.04
CA ARG A 128 -17.60 9.48 0.01
C ARG A 128 -17.05 8.17 -0.48
N VAL A 129 -15.74 8.01 -0.33
CA VAL A 129 -15.01 6.79 -0.68
C VAL A 129 -14.39 6.20 0.57
N ALA A 130 -14.10 4.90 0.52
CA ALA A 130 -13.53 4.17 1.64
C ALA A 130 -12.25 3.46 1.26
N TYR A 131 -11.30 3.42 2.18
CA TYR A 131 -10.01 2.78 2.00
C TYR A 131 -9.51 2.19 3.31
N ARG A 132 -8.50 1.33 3.20
CA ARG A 132 -7.83 0.72 4.36
C ARG A 132 -6.85 1.69 5.02
N GLY A 133 -6.95 1.81 6.34
CA GLY A 133 -5.90 2.41 7.16
C GLY A 133 -4.61 1.58 7.15
N ARG A 134 -3.71 1.87 8.09
CA ARG A 134 -2.44 1.12 8.24
C ARG A 134 -2.70 -0.37 8.45
N ALA A 135 -1.79 -1.20 7.94
CA ALA A 135 -1.87 -2.65 8.13
C ALA A 135 -1.67 -3.00 9.60
N GLU A 136 -2.55 -3.83 10.14
CA GLU A 136 -2.44 -4.39 11.48
C GLU A 136 -2.25 -5.90 11.37
N ILE A 137 -1.13 -6.37 11.89
CA ILE A 137 -0.81 -7.79 12.00
C ILE A 137 -1.26 -8.26 13.36
N GLN A 138 -2.06 -9.33 13.37
CA GLN A 138 -2.43 -10.05 14.57
C GLN A 138 -2.05 -11.52 14.39
N ILE A 139 -1.32 -12.06 15.37
CA ILE A 139 -0.98 -13.48 15.42
C ILE A 139 -1.67 -14.09 16.62
N THR A 140 -2.39 -15.17 16.39
CA THR A 140 -3.01 -15.98 17.44
C THR A 140 -2.49 -17.41 17.36
N ALA A 141 -2.45 -18.10 18.49
CA ALA A 141 -2.37 -19.55 18.48
C ALA A 141 -3.67 -20.16 17.90
N LEU A 142 -3.65 -21.44 17.54
CA LEU A 142 -4.82 -22.11 16.96
C LEU A 142 -6.03 -22.21 17.91
N ASP A 143 -5.79 -22.13 19.21
CA ASP A 143 -6.85 -22.06 20.23
C ASP A 143 -7.51 -20.66 20.32
N GLY A 144 -7.02 -19.69 19.53
CA GLY A 144 -7.49 -18.31 19.51
C GLY A 144 -6.78 -17.38 20.48
N SER A 145 -5.85 -17.88 21.30
CA SER A 145 -5.08 -17.05 22.25
C SER A 145 -4.21 -16.02 21.51
N PRO A 146 -4.24 -14.73 21.89
CA PRO A 146 -3.42 -13.70 21.24
C PRO A 146 -1.94 -13.91 21.58
N VAL A 147 -1.10 -13.80 20.56
CA VAL A 147 0.35 -14.04 20.66
C VAL A 147 1.14 -12.78 20.36
N PHE A 148 0.74 -12.05 19.31
CA PHE A 148 1.41 -10.83 18.88
C PHE A 148 0.42 -9.91 18.18
N SER A 149 0.60 -8.60 18.34
CA SER A 149 -0.10 -7.60 17.52
C SER A 149 0.82 -6.41 17.25
N GLN A 150 0.81 -5.93 16.01
CA GLN A 150 1.60 -4.77 15.58
C GLN A 150 0.93 -4.07 14.41
N THR A 151 0.85 -2.75 14.48
CA THR A 151 0.55 -1.90 13.31
C THR A 151 1.84 -1.62 12.56
N LEU A 152 1.83 -1.83 11.24
CA LEU A 152 2.94 -1.47 10.37
C LEU A 152 2.85 -0.01 9.96
N ASP A 153 3.99 0.67 9.99
CA ASP A 153 4.16 1.97 9.38
C ASP A 153 4.54 1.83 7.90
N GLU A 154 4.55 2.96 7.20
CA GLU A 154 5.04 3.05 5.83
C GLU A 154 6.52 2.62 5.79
N ALA A 155 6.86 1.82 4.79
CA ALA A 155 8.14 1.19 4.50
C ALA A 155 8.62 0.11 5.47
N ASP A 156 7.75 -0.34 6.38
CA ASP A 156 8.05 -1.47 7.25
C ASP A 156 8.05 -2.80 6.48
N ASP A 157 9.00 -3.67 6.80
CA ASP A 157 8.96 -5.10 6.43
C ASP A 157 8.67 -5.94 7.67
N PHE A 158 7.94 -7.03 7.47
CA PHE A 158 7.64 -7.96 8.55
C PHE A 158 7.74 -9.41 8.08
N GLN A 159 8.30 -10.27 8.92
CA GLN A 159 8.31 -11.71 8.71
C GLN A 159 7.93 -12.42 10.00
N ALA A 160 7.11 -13.47 9.87
CA ALA A 160 6.91 -14.45 10.93
C ALA A 160 7.21 -15.84 10.36
N ALA A 161 8.09 -16.58 11.02
CA ALA A 161 8.47 -17.93 10.63
C ALA A 161 8.39 -18.86 11.82
N GLU A 162 7.67 -19.97 11.64
CA GLU A 162 7.55 -20.99 12.67
C GLU A 162 8.74 -21.95 12.61
N ALA A 163 9.33 -22.21 13.77
CA ALA A 163 10.41 -23.16 13.98
C ALA A 163 10.05 -24.14 15.09
N SER A 164 10.82 -25.22 15.21
CA SER A 164 10.59 -26.28 16.21
C SER A 164 10.59 -25.78 17.67
N TYR A 165 11.17 -24.61 17.94
CA TYR A 165 11.30 -24.02 19.27
C TYR A 165 10.39 -22.80 19.50
N GLY A 166 9.59 -22.39 18.50
CA GLY A 166 8.69 -21.24 18.62
C GLY A 166 8.48 -20.48 17.31
N LEU A 167 7.86 -19.31 17.44
CA LEU A 167 7.63 -18.37 16.35
C LEU A 167 8.69 -17.26 16.38
N VAL A 168 9.46 -17.15 15.31
CA VAL A 168 10.43 -16.06 15.12
C VAL A 168 9.76 -14.95 14.34
N LEU A 169 9.77 -13.75 14.90
CA LEU A 169 9.28 -12.52 14.28
C LEU A 169 10.47 -11.63 13.93
N SER A 170 10.47 -11.07 12.73
CA SER A 170 11.41 -10.03 12.31
C SER A 170 10.61 -8.82 11.82
N HIS A 171 10.94 -7.64 12.34
CA HIS A 171 10.31 -6.38 11.94
C HIS A 171 11.40 -5.37 11.63
N CYS A 172 11.46 -4.93 10.38
CA CYS A 172 12.40 -3.93 9.91
C CYS A 172 11.67 -2.61 9.68
N LYS A 173 12.03 -1.58 10.43
CA LYS A 173 11.43 -0.24 10.37
C LYS A 173 12.29 0.70 9.55
N LYS A 174 11.66 1.58 8.76
CA LYS A 174 12.36 2.66 8.07
C LYS A 174 12.94 3.64 9.08
N VAL A 175 14.26 3.89 9.00
CA VAL A 175 14.97 4.83 9.87
C VAL A 175 15.39 6.09 9.13
N SER A 176 15.70 5.97 7.84
CA SER A 176 16.00 7.13 7.00
C SER A 176 15.77 6.84 5.52
N GLU A 177 15.60 7.91 4.76
CA GLU A 177 15.51 7.91 3.31
C GLU A 177 16.47 8.95 2.77
N SER A 178 17.31 8.55 1.81
CA SER A 178 18.02 9.51 0.97
C SER A 178 17.20 9.67 -0.32
N PRO A 179 16.99 10.89 -0.83
CA PRO A 179 16.20 11.13 -2.05
C PRO A 179 16.61 10.26 -3.25
N ASP A 180 17.90 9.90 -3.33
CA ASP A 180 18.48 9.06 -4.40
C ASP A 180 19.13 7.77 -3.86
N GLY A 181 18.87 7.41 -2.61
CA GLY A 181 19.55 6.28 -1.94
C GLY A 181 18.61 5.19 -1.44
N PRO A 182 19.15 4.01 -1.09
CA PRO A 182 18.33 2.92 -0.57
C PRO A 182 17.67 3.31 0.76
N VAL A 183 16.44 2.85 0.96
CA VAL A 183 15.76 2.96 2.26
C VAL A 183 16.56 2.20 3.30
N ILE A 184 16.99 2.89 4.36
CA ILE A 184 17.73 2.27 5.46
C ILE A 184 16.71 1.79 6.49
N LYS A 185 16.78 0.50 6.82
CA LYS A 185 15.91 -0.14 7.81
C LYS A 185 16.71 -0.64 9.01
N ASP A 186 16.12 -0.54 10.18
CA ASP A 186 16.61 -1.16 11.41
C ASP A 186 15.67 -2.31 11.79
N CYS A 187 16.24 -3.48 12.05
CA CYS A 187 15.51 -4.72 12.19
C CYS A 187 15.64 -5.25 13.60
N SER A 188 14.49 -5.54 14.21
CA SER A 188 14.42 -6.25 15.48
C SER A 188 13.88 -7.66 15.28
N GLU A 189 14.47 -8.62 15.98
CA GLU A 189 13.96 -9.99 16.03
C GLU A 189 13.40 -10.32 17.41
N GLN A 190 12.30 -11.07 17.43
CA GLN A 190 11.66 -11.56 18.64
C GLN A 190 11.35 -13.05 18.50
N LEU A 191 11.72 -13.85 19.50
CA LEU A 191 11.31 -15.24 19.61
C LEU A 191 10.15 -15.37 20.60
N ILE A 192 9.04 -15.90 20.12
CA ILE A 192 7.90 -16.31 20.94
C ILE A 192 7.96 -17.83 21.10
N LYS A 193 8.25 -18.30 22.31
CA LYS A 193 8.28 -19.73 22.61
C LYS A 193 6.85 -20.28 22.62
N VAL A 194 6.62 -21.36 21.89
CA VAL A 194 5.40 -22.17 22.09
C VAL A 194 5.55 -22.82 23.46
N GLN A 195 4.60 -22.58 24.37
CA GLN A 195 4.54 -23.35 25.60
C GLN A 195 4.25 -24.80 25.20
N SER A 196 5.23 -25.68 25.38
CA SER A 196 5.00 -27.11 25.28
C SER A 196 3.94 -27.46 26.33
N SER A 197 2.74 -27.82 25.87
CA SER A 197 1.77 -28.51 26.71
C SER A 197 2.43 -29.79 27.21
N GLN A 198 2.83 -29.81 28.48
CA GLN A 198 3.18 -31.02 29.19
C GLN A 198 1.92 -31.86 29.42
#